data_AF-A0A2G6CKM5-F1
#
_entry.id   AF-A0A2G6CKM5-F1
#
_cell.length_a   1.000
_cell.length_b   1.000
_cell.length_c   1.000
_cell.angle_alpha   90.00
_cell.angle_beta   90.00
_cell.angle_gamma   90.00
#
_symmetry.space_group_name_H-M   'P 1'
#
loop_
_entity.id
_entity.type
_entity.pdbx_description
1 polymer ?
#
loop_
_entity_poly.entity_id
_entity_poly.type
_entity_poly.pdbx_seq_one_letter_code
_entity_poly.pdbx_strand_id
1 'polypeptide(L)'
;MAPLPRGHIPRWPGGYRGRRGPLPGALQRRAQRHRCLSTSPPGGRGSGHRGSPALAEAGGGDTSRPPRDGAELPQGRALPAAGAQDSLVKPKPTHADLAGSRHLALQRLARAQKRATAELLQLYVLEGFLRRLTRSRHDERLVLKGGLLLAAFDLRRATRDVDLLALRTDNDPAFVEQLVIEIASVDVDDGVVFLLDTTTANPIRDDDVYPGVRAVLEARLATARIKLSVDVNVGDPVVPAPIRTAVPVLLGDEPIDVLAYPKSMVVAEKLVTALQRGRASTRWRDFADLFVLVPGDLIEDEVIEALRAVASHRGVALKPLAGVLAGMPKEAQARWATWRKRQGAQDRVPEDFAAVLDALDERTHAWISKAAKVGGPG
;
A
#
# COMPACT_ATOMS: atom_id res chain seq x y z
N MET A 1 -45.92 22.78 39.19
CA MET A 1 -45.50 22.55 37.79
C MET A 1 -45.81 23.80 37.00
N ALA A 2 -44.77 24.60 36.71
CA ALA A 2 -44.83 25.81 35.90
C ALA A 2 -43.63 25.79 34.93
N PRO A 3 -43.75 26.33 33.70
CA PRO A 3 -42.86 25.99 32.59
C PRO A 3 -41.54 26.78 32.61
N LEU A 4 -40.49 26.14 32.10
CA LEU A 4 -39.15 26.71 31.90
C LEU A 4 -39.11 27.67 30.68
N PRO A 5 -38.30 28.74 30.72
CA PRO A 5 -38.14 29.67 29.59
C PRO A 5 -37.15 29.14 28.54
N ARG A 6 -37.40 29.50 27.28
CA ARG A 6 -36.58 29.19 26.10
C ARG A 6 -35.25 29.97 26.15
N GLY A 7 -34.13 29.25 26.08
CA GLY A 7 -32.78 29.80 25.93
C GLY A 7 -32.40 30.07 24.47
N HIS A 8 -31.73 31.21 24.27
CA HIS A 8 -31.24 31.79 23.02
C HIS A 8 -30.15 30.97 22.31
N ILE A 9 -30.19 30.96 20.97
CA ILE A 9 -29.11 30.53 20.07
C ILE A 9 -28.19 31.73 19.77
N PRO A 10 -26.86 31.65 19.95
CA PRO A 10 -25.95 32.71 19.49
C PRO A 10 -25.70 32.65 17.98
N ARG A 11 -25.89 33.79 17.32
CA ARG A 11 -25.45 34.06 15.94
C ARG A 11 -23.93 34.26 15.89
N TRP A 12 -23.26 33.57 14.96
CA TRP A 12 -21.87 33.85 14.58
C TRP A 12 -21.80 35.09 13.67
N PRO A 13 -20.93 36.07 13.93
CA PRO A 13 -20.67 37.15 12.98
C PRO A 13 -19.63 36.72 11.96
N GLY A 14 -19.94 36.93 10.68
CA GLY A 14 -19.05 36.66 9.56
C GLY A 14 -18.02 37.76 9.30
N GLY A 15 -17.11 37.43 8.39
CA GLY A 15 -16.48 38.40 7.49
C GLY A 15 -15.02 38.72 7.76
N TYR A 16 -14.11 38.00 7.10
CA TYR A 16 -12.79 38.55 6.74
C TYR A 16 -12.47 38.24 5.28
N ARG A 17 -12.56 39.28 4.44
CA ARG A 17 -11.82 39.39 3.18
C ARG A 17 -10.43 39.93 3.51
N GLY A 18 -9.38 39.18 3.17
CA GLY A 18 -7.98 39.57 3.33
C GLY A 18 -7.18 39.21 2.08
N ARG A 19 -6.29 40.11 1.66
CA ARG A 19 -5.69 40.23 0.33
C ARG A 19 -4.58 39.21 0.05
N ARG A 20 -4.41 38.90 -1.24
CA ARG A 20 -3.20 38.26 -1.81
C ARG A 20 -1.98 39.18 -1.64
N GLY A 21 -0.89 38.62 -1.14
CA GLY A 21 0.47 39.18 -1.13
C GLY A 21 1.48 38.03 -1.27
N PRO A 22 2.68 38.27 -1.84
CA PRO A 22 3.45 37.25 -2.55
C PRO A 22 4.30 36.33 -1.66
N LEU A 23 4.50 35.11 -2.14
CA LEU A 23 5.37 34.07 -1.59
C LEU A 23 6.85 34.52 -1.54
N PRO A 24 7.59 34.31 -0.44
CA PRO A 24 9.03 34.52 -0.42
C PRO A 24 9.79 33.29 -0.92
N GLY A 25 10.65 33.53 -1.92
CA GLY A 25 12.04 33.08 -1.87
C GLY A 25 12.37 31.66 -2.31
N ALA A 26 12.37 31.42 -3.61
CA ALA A 26 13.14 30.34 -4.21
C ALA A 26 14.64 30.60 -4.02
N LEU A 27 15.29 29.80 -3.16
CA LEU A 27 16.75 29.76 -3.06
C LEU A 27 17.32 28.97 -4.25
N GLN A 28 17.75 29.72 -5.27
CA GLN A 28 18.62 29.26 -6.35
C GLN A 28 19.92 28.70 -5.75
N ARG A 29 20.16 27.39 -5.85
CA ARG A 29 21.51 26.83 -5.77
C ARG A 29 22.04 26.58 -7.17
N ARG A 30 23.12 27.30 -7.47
CA ARG A 30 23.94 27.23 -8.68
C ARG A 30 24.43 25.79 -8.91
N ALA A 31 24.15 25.26 -10.09
CA ALA A 31 24.84 24.09 -10.62
C ALA A 31 26.25 24.50 -11.07
N GLN A 32 27.28 24.12 -10.31
CA GLN A 32 28.65 24.08 -10.80
C GLN A 32 28.85 22.77 -11.55
N ARG A 33 28.92 22.88 -12.88
CA ARG A 33 29.30 21.81 -13.80
C ARG A 33 30.81 21.60 -13.66
N HIS A 34 31.23 20.53 -13.00
CA HIS A 34 32.56 19.98 -13.19
C HIS A 34 32.50 18.79 -14.16
N ARG A 35 33.14 19.03 -15.30
CA ARG A 35 33.40 18.13 -16.41
C ARG A 35 34.49 17.16 -15.95
N CYS A 36 34.22 15.86 -15.89
CA CYS A 36 35.26 14.85 -15.80
C CYS A 36 35.04 13.78 -16.85
N LEU A 37 36.14 13.49 -17.53
CA LEU A 37 36.28 12.83 -18.80
C LEU A 37 36.21 11.32 -18.64
N SER A 38 35.64 10.68 -19.66
CA SER A 38 35.73 9.26 -19.94
C SER A 38 37.18 8.83 -20.18
N THR A 39 37.64 7.80 -19.48
CA THR A 39 38.81 7.02 -19.89
C THR A 39 38.50 5.52 -19.75
N SER A 40 38.36 4.85 -20.89
CA SER A 40 38.44 3.39 -21.02
C SER A 40 39.90 2.95 -20.99
N PRO A 41 40.23 1.74 -20.50
CA PRO A 41 41.44 1.03 -20.88
C PRO A 41 41.16 -0.14 -21.86
N PRO A 42 42.16 -0.57 -22.65
CA PRO A 42 41.99 -1.45 -23.80
C PRO A 42 42.18 -2.94 -23.49
N GLY A 43 41.91 -3.75 -24.51
CA GLY A 43 41.74 -5.20 -24.47
C GLY A 43 42.98 -6.06 -24.19
N GLY A 44 42.72 -7.36 -24.04
CA GLY A 44 43.73 -8.42 -23.97
C GLY A 44 43.08 -9.76 -24.30
N ARG A 45 43.55 -10.38 -25.38
CA ARG A 45 43.12 -11.67 -25.94
C ARG A 45 43.65 -12.83 -25.11
N GLY A 46 42.96 -13.97 -25.14
CA GLY A 46 43.49 -15.24 -24.64
C GLY A 46 42.60 -16.43 -24.98
N SER A 47 42.88 -17.05 -26.12
CA SER A 47 42.34 -18.35 -26.56
C SER A 47 42.96 -19.50 -25.76
N GLY A 48 42.16 -20.52 -25.42
CA GLY A 48 42.64 -21.78 -24.84
C GLY A 48 41.61 -22.89 -25.03
N HIS A 49 42.07 -23.99 -25.63
CA HIS A 49 41.30 -25.05 -26.27
C HIS A 49 41.00 -26.24 -25.34
N ARG A 50 39.91 -26.96 -25.68
CA ARG A 50 39.70 -28.42 -25.68
C ARG A 50 39.42 -29.17 -24.35
N GLY A 51 38.38 -30.00 -24.44
CA GLY A 51 38.40 -31.35 -23.86
C GLY A 51 37.02 -31.93 -23.53
N SER A 52 36.37 -32.60 -24.48
CA SER A 52 35.44 -33.72 -24.20
C SER A 52 35.24 -34.56 -25.48
N PRO A 53 35.33 -35.90 -25.41
CA PRO A 53 35.30 -36.77 -26.59
C PRO A 53 33.87 -37.25 -26.93
N ALA A 54 33.74 -37.69 -28.18
CA ALA A 54 32.59 -38.40 -28.74
C ALA A 54 32.78 -39.93 -28.71
N LEU A 55 31.69 -40.68 -28.91
CA LEU A 55 31.52 -42.02 -29.55
C LEU A 55 30.04 -42.44 -29.28
N ALA A 56 29.24 -43.05 -30.16
CA ALA A 56 29.42 -43.65 -31.49
C ALA A 56 28.05 -43.81 -32.21
N GLU A 57 28.14 -44.04 -33.53
CA GLU A 57 27.13 -44.39 -34.55
C GLU A 57 26.52 -45.81 -34.34
N ALA A 58 25.58 -46.41 -35.09
CA ALA A 58 25.11 -46.35 -36.48
C ALA A 58 23.69 -47.01 -36.57
N GLY A 59 22.78 -46.66 -37.49
CA GLY A 59 22.58 -47.26 -38.84
C GLY A 59 21.52 -48.40 -38.82
N GLY A 60 20.55 -48.63 -39.72
CA GLY A 60 20.12 -48.10 -41.02
C GLY A 60 19.21 -49.15 -41.72
N GLY A 61 18.19 -48.70 -42.48
CA GLY A 61 17.51 -49.39 -43.63
C GLY A 61 16.63 -50.65 -43.36
N ASP A 62 15.64 -51.05 -44.16
CA ASP A 62 15.00 -50.55 -45.40
C ASP A 62 13.79 -51.46 -45.78
N THR A 63 12.85 -50.92 -46.58
CA THR A 63 11.78 -51.56 -47.41
C THR A 63 10.62 -52.29 -46.69
N SER A 64 9.37 -52.37 -47.18
CA SER A 64 8.82 -52.33 -48.54
C SER A 64 7.28 -52.10 -48.54
N ARG A 65 6.74 -51.59 -49.64
CA ARG A 65 5.30 -51.46 -50.06
C ARG A 65 5.08 -52.39 -51.28
N PRO A 66 3.91 -52.57 -51.97
CA PRO A 66 2.49 -52.11 -51.85
C PRO A 66 1.48 -53.28 -52.17
N PRO A 67 0.25 -53.19 -52.79
CA PRO A 67 -0.61 -52.07 -53.28
C PRO A 67 -2.16 -52.14 -53.00
N ARG A 68 -2.85 -50.97 -53.02
CA ARG A 68 -3.94 -50.47 -53.91
C ARG A 68 -5.39 -50.86 -53.54
N ASP A 69 -6.26 -49.85 -53.35
CA ASP A 69 -7.41 -49.56 -54.22
C ASP A 69 -8.10 -48.23 -53.81
N GLY A 70 -8.71 -47.56 -54.79
CA GLY A 70 -9.12 -46.16 -54.72
C GLY A 70 -10.61 -45.89 -54.48
N ALA A 71 -10.94 -44.61 -54.34
CA ALA A 71 -12.25 -44.04 -54.66
C ALA A 71 -12.13 -42.49 -54.73
N GLU A 72 -12.56 -41.92 -55.86
CA GLU A 72 -12.83 -40.49 -56.06
C GLU A 72 -14.10 -40.05 -55.32
N LEU A 73 -14.10 -38.84 -54.74
CA LEU A 73 -15.32 -38.09 -54.37
C LEU A 73 -15.06 -36.55 -54.44
N PRO A 74 -16.11 -35.72 -54.61
CA PRO A 74 -16.15 -34.64 -55.60
C PRO A 74 -15.86 -33.23 -55.06
N GLN A 75 -15.58 -32.33 -56.00
CA GLN A 75 -15.54 -30.88 -55.81
C GLN A 75 -16.95 -30.30 -55.56
N GLY A 76 -17.05 -29.35 -54.62
CA GLY A 76 -18.07 -28.30 -54.66
C GLY A 76 -19.05 -28.18 -53.49
N ARG A 77 -18.68 -27.41 -52.47
CA ARG A 77 -19.60 -26.47 -51.81
C ARG A 77 -18.81 -25.35 -51.14
N ALA A 78 -18.95 -24.14 -51.68
CA ALA A 78 -18.42 -22.93 -51.08
C ALA A 78 -19.08 -22.70 -49.72
N LEU A 79 -18.28 -22.66 -48.66
CA LEU A 79 -18.68 -22.14 -47.36
C LEU A 79 -19.00 -20.64 -47.53
N PRO A 80 -20.08 -20.13 -46.93
CA PRO A 80 -20.34 -18.69 -46.97
C PRO A 80 -19.17 -17.95 -46.34
N ALA A 81 -18.80 -16.82 -46.96
CA ALA A 81 -17.71 -15.96 -46.52
C ALA A 81 -17.82 -15.71 -45.01
N ALA A 82 -16.71 -15.97 -44.31
CA ALA A 82 -16.54 -15.62 -42.91
C ALA A 82 -17.01 -14.18 -42.72
N GLY A 83 -18.10 -14.01 -41.96
CA GLY A 83 -18.56 -12.71 -41.52
C GLY A 83 -17.39 -11.96 -40.91
N ALA A 84 -17.30 -10.67 -41.25
CA ALA A 84 -16.30 -9.76 -40.74
C ALA A 84 -16.04 -10.06 -39.26
N GLN A 85 -14.78 -10.40 -38.95
CA GLN A 85 -14.31 -10.52 -37.58
C GLN A 85 -14.59 -9.17 -36.93
N ASP A 86 -15.68 -9.11 -36.17
CA ASP A 86 -15.95 -7.99 -35.29
C ASP A 86 -14.75 -7.93 -34.36
N SER A 87 -13.87 -6.97 -34.63
CA SER A 87 -12.68 -6.75 -33.85
C SER A 87 -13.12 -6.72 -32.38
N LEU A 88 -12.55 -7.59 -31.55
CA LEU A 88 -12.75 -7.62 -30.10
C LEU A 88 -12.22 -6.30 -29.51
N VAL A 89 -12.93 -5.20 -29.75
CA VAL A 89 -12.64 -3.89 -29.20
C VAL A 89 -12.94 -4.04 -27.73
N LYS A 90 -11.89 -4.16 -26.93
CA LYS A 90 -12.01 -4.09 -25.47
C LYS A 90 -12.82 -2.83 -25.16
N PRO A 91 -13.96 -2.96 -24.45
CA PRO A 91 -14.80 -1.81 -24.17
C PRO A 91 -13.94 -0.73 -23.52
N LYS A 92 -14.07 0.50 -24.00
CA LYS A 92 -13.34 1.67 -23.49
C LYS A 92 -14.22 2.39 -22.47
N PRO A 93 -13.64 2.95 -21.40
CA PRO A 93 -14.39 3.81 -20.49
C PRO A 93 -14.88 5.05 -21.24
N THR A 94 -16.14 5.41 -21.05
CA THR A 94 -16.78 6.59 -21.67
C THR A 94 -17.36 7.50 -20.59
N HIS A 95 -17.85 8.68 -20.96
CA HIS A 95 -18.61 9.56 -20.05
C HIS A 95 -20.10 9.20 -19.95
N ALA A 96 -20.52 8.04 -20.46
CA ALA A 96 -21.92 7.64 -20.47
C ALA A 96 -22.48 7.30 -19.08
N ASP A 97 -21.61 6.92 -18.15
CA ASP A 97 -21.97 6.64 -16.76
C ASP A 97 -20.95 7.26 -15.79
N LEU A 98 -21.27 7.20 -14.49
CA LEU A 98 -20.41 7.71 -13.44
C LEU A 98 -19.08 6.94 -13.40
N ALA A 99 -19.13 5.61 -13.51
CA ALA A 99 -17.97 4.74 -13.41
C ALA A 99 -16.90 5.08 -14.49
N GLY A 100 -17.33 5.26 -15.73
CA GLY A 100 -16.48 5.65 -16.85
C GLY A 100 -15.96 7.08 -16.70
N SER A 101 -16.79 8.00 -16.21
CA SER A 101 -16.36 9.37 -15.88
C SER A 101 -15.27 9.40 -14.80
N ARG A 102 -15.41 8.60 -13.73
CA ARG A 102 -14.40 8.46 -12.66
C ARG A 102 -13.13 7.81 -13.19
N HIS A 103 -13.24 6.75 -13.99
CA HIS A 103 -12.10 6.09 -14.63
C HIS A 103 -11.28 7.08 -15.47
N LEU A 104 -11.94 7.86 -16.34
CA LEU A 104 -11.27 8.86 -17.19
C LEU A 104 -10.65 9.98 -16.36
N ALA A 105 -11.30 10.43 -15.28
CA ALA A 105 -10.75 11.40 -14.34
C ALA A 105 -9.47 10.89 -13.67
N LEU A 106 -9.46 9.65 -13.17
CA LEU A 106 -8.27 9.01 -12.58
C LEU A 106 -7.16 8.83 -13.61
N GLN A 107 -7.49 8.48 -14.86
CA GLN A 107 -6.50 8.40 -15.94
C GLN A 107 -5.84 9.76 -16.22
N ARG A 108 -6.61 10.85 -16.23
CA ARG A 108 -6.07 12.21 -16.37
C ARG A 108 -5.19 12.58 -15.18
N LEU A 109 -5.63 12.29 -13.96
CA LEU A 109 -4.87 12.52 -12.73
C LEU A 109 -3.54 11.74 -12.73
N ALA A 110 -3.55 10.49 -13.20
CA ALA A 110 -2.34 9.65 -13.31
C ALA A 110 -1.29 10.29 -14.20
N ARG A 111 -1.70 10.75 -15.39
CA ARG A 111 -0.83 11.43 -16.35
C ARG A 111 -0.26 12.72 -15.76
N ALA A 112 -1.09 13.53 -15.09
CA ALA A 112 -0.66 14.78 -14.46
C ALA A 112 0.38 14.55 -13.35
N GLN A 113 0.18 13.50 -12.53
CA GLN A 113 1.09 13.13 -11.44
C GLN A 113 2.26 12.25 -11.88
N LYS A 114 2.36 11.88 -13.16
CA LYS A 114 3.34 10.91 -13.70
C LYS A 114 3.34 9.57 -12.94
N ARG A 115 2.16 9.11 -12.52
CA ARG A 115 1.93 7.84 -11.83
C ARG A 115 1.23 6.83 -12.74
N ALA A 116 1.27 5.56 -12.36
CA ALA A 116 0.56 4.52 -13.12
C ALA A 116 -0.95 4.65 -12.93
N THR A 117 -1.74 4.60 -14.00
CA THR A 117 -3.22 4.64 -13.91
C THR A 117 -3.77 3.55 -13.00
N ALA A 118 -3.21 2.34 -13.08
CA ALA A 118 -3.61 1.21 -12.22
C ALA A 118 -3.45 1.52 -10.72
N GLU A 119 -2.46 2.33 -10.34
CA GLU A 119 -2.24 2.73 -8.95
C GLU A 119 -3.35 3.66 -8.43
N LEU A 120 -3.75 4.66 -9.23
CA LEU A 120 -4.86 5.55 -8.86
C LEU A 120 -6.22 4.85 -8.90
N LEU A 121 -6.42 3.91 -9.83
CA LEU A 121 -7.61 3.05 -9.84
C LEU A 121 -7.67 2.19 -8.57
N GLN A 122 -6.56 1.58 -8.15
CA GLN A 122 -6.48 0.83 -6.89
C GLN A 122 -6.86 1.72 -5.70
N LEU A 123 -6.18 2.86 -5.54
CA LEU A 123 -6.43 3.78 -4.44
C LEU A 123 -7.88 4.27 -4.39
N TYR A 124 -8.48 4.58 -5.54
CA TYR A 124 -9.88 5.02 -5.59
C TYR A 124 -10.87 3.92 -5.16
N VAL A 125 -10.57 2.65 -5.49
CA VAL A 125 -11.35 1.51 -5.00
C VAL A 125 -11.21 1.34 -3.49
N LEU A 126 -10.00 1.52 -2.94
CA LEU A 126 -9.79 1.50 -1.48
C LEU A 126 -10.55 2.64 -0.78
N GLU A 127 -10.53 3.85 -1.35
CA GLU A 127 -11.35 4.97 -0.90
C GLU A 127 -12.85 4.66 -0.99
N GLY A 128 -13.29 3.94 -2.04
CA GLY A 128 -14.66 3.44 -2.19
C GLY A 128 -15.08 2.44 -1.11
N PHE A 129 -14.15 1.60 -0.65
CA PHE A 129 -14.38 0.71 0.49
C PHE A 129 -14.48 1.51 1.80
N LEU A 130 -13.60 2.49 2.03
CA LEU A 130 -13.67 3.34 3.22
C LEU A 130 -14.97 4.17 3.27
N ARG A 131 -15.43 4.73 2.16
CA ARG A 131 -16.72 5.45 2.10
C ARG A 131 -17.91 4.58 2.46
N ARG A 132 -17.81 3.28 2.18
CA ARG A 132 -18.81 2.29 2.58
C ARG A 132 -18.68 1.91 4.06
N LEU A 133 -17.46 1.74 4.54
CA LEU A 133 -17.18 1.47 5.97
C LEU A 133 -17.80 2.55 6.85
N THR A 134 -17.57 3.83 6.52
CA THR A 134 -18.04 4.97 7.34
C THR A 134 -19.55 5.19 7.28
N ARG A 135 -20.24 4.53 6.35
CA ARG A 135 -21.70 4.53 6.22
C ARG A 135 -22.34 3.22 6.69
N SER A 136 -21.51 2.26 7.11
CA SER A 136 -21.96 0.97 7.62
C SER A 136 -22.16 1.01 9.13
N ARG A 137 -22.82 -0.02 9.68
CA ARG A 137 -22.91 -0.26 11.13
C ARG A 137 -21.56 -0.53 11.82
N HIS A 138 -20.49 -0.65 11.06
CA HIS A 138 -19.15 -1.02 11.53
C HIS A 138 -18.19 0.16 11.68
N ASP A 139 -18.62 1.40 11.37
CA ASP A 139 -17.78 2.61 11.41
C ASP A 139 -17.06 2.81 12.75
N GLU A 140 -17.74 2.53 13.88
CA GLU A 140 -17.17 2.67 15.22
C GLU A 140 -16.49 1.39 15.75
N ARG A 141 -16.47 0.31 14.95
CA ARG A 141 -15.95 -1.01 15.36
C ARG A 141 -14.61 -1.35 14.72
N LEU A 142 -14.27 -0.64 13.64
CA LEU A 142 -13.07 -0.88 12.85
C LEU A 142 -12.23 0.39 12.81
N VAL A 143 -10.95 0.23 13.13
CA VAL A 143 -9.98 1.32 13.19
C VAL A 143 -9.03 1.20 12.01
N LEU A 144 -9.00 2.22 11.16
CA LEU A 144 -8.07 2.31 10.04
C LEU A 144 -6.63 2.44 10.54
N LYS A 145 -5.75 1.61 9.98
CA LYS A 145 -4.31 1.67 10.20
C LYS A 145 -3.56 1.53 8.87
N GLY A 146 -2.25 1.30 8.96
CA GLY A 146 -1.43 0.92 7.81
C GLY A 146 -1.30 1.97 6.71
N GLY A 147 -1.17 1.51 5.47
CA GLY A 147 -0.68 2.35 4.36
C GLY A 147 -1.69 3.40 3.87
N LEU A 148 -2.98 3.13 3.98
CA LEU A 148 -4.04 4.02 3.50
C LEU A 148 -4.21 5.24 4.42
N LEU A 149 -4.06 5.04 5.73
CA LEU A 149 -4.08 6.11 6.74
C LEU A 149 -3.00 7.17 6.50
N LEU A 150 -1.84 6.80 5.96
CA LEU A 150 -0.72 7.72 5.74
C LEU A 150 -1.07 8.90 4.82
N ALA A 151 -2.14 8.79 4.02
CA ALA A 151 -2.64 9.91 3.24
C ALA A 151 -3.12 11.08 4.12
N ALA A 152 -3.63 10.82 5.33
CA ALA A 152 -4.04 11.86 6.29
C ALA A 152 -2.86 12.62 6.92
N PHE A 153 -1.63 12.11 6.76
CA PHE A 153 -0.41 12.73 7.27
C PHE A 153 0.47 13.28 6.14
N ASP A 154 -0.11 13.54 4.97
CA ASP A 154 0.59 13.98 3.75
C ASP A 154 1.66 13.01 3.23
N LEU A 155 1.58 11.74 3.63
CA LEU A 155 2.51 10.66 3.24
C LEU A 155 1.86 9.63 2.33
N ARG A 156 0.89 10.06 1.51
CA ARG A 156 0.24 9.17 0.55
C ARG A 156 1.28 8.45 -0.30
N ARG A 157 1.17 7.12 -0.30
CA ARG A 157 1.99 6.24 -1.14
C ARG A 157 1.12 5.18 -1.79
N ALA A 158 1.70 4.44 -2.73
CA ALA A 158 1.06 3.24 -3.25
C ALA A 158 0.71 2.28 -2.08
N THR A 159 -0.55 1.91 -2.01
CA THR A 159 -1.08 0.86 -1.13
C THR A 159 -2.11 0.05 -1.91
N ARG A 160 -2.23 -1.23 -1.57
CA ARG A 160 -3.14 -2.18 -2.25
C ARG A 160 -4.20 -2.74 -1.32
N ASP A 161 -3.99 -2.54 -0.03
CA ASP A 161 -4.72 -3.19 1.03
C ASP A 161 -5.33 -2.11 1.94
N VAL A 162 -6.47 -2.45 2.55
CA VAL A 162 -7.06 -1.72 3.67
C VAL A 162 -6.69 -2.48 4.94
N ASP A 163 -5.86 -1.87 5.79
CA ASP A 163 -5.49 -2.44 7.08
C ASP A 163 -6.44 -1.91 8.17
N LEU A 164 -7.17 -2.81 8.83
CA LEU A 164 -8.13 -2.48 9.88
C LEU A 164 -7.79 -3.24 11.17
N LEU A 165 -8.03 -2.61 12.31
CA LEU A 165 -8.12 -3.28 13.60
C LEU A 165 -9.59 -3.34 14.01
N ALA A 166 -10.07 -4.53 14.36
CA ALA A 166 -11.40 -4.69 14.95
C ALA A 166 -11.34 -4.64 16.48
N LEU A 167 -12.16 -3.78 17.09
CA LEU A 167 -12.14 -3.52 18.54
C LEU A 167 -12.90 -4.58 19.36
N ARG A 168 -13.90 -5.24 18.78
CA ARG A 168 -14.85 -6.14 19.47
C ARG A 168 -15.35 -7.24 18.53
N THR A 169 -14.44 -8.04 18.01
CA THR A 169 -14.71 -8.98 16.92
C THR A 169 -13.93 -10.28 17.10
N ASP A 170 -14.54 -11.40 16.73
CA ASP A 170 -13.86 -12.68 16.62
C ASP A 170 -12.94 -12.70 15.38
N ASN A 171 -11.72 -13.21 15.53
CA ASN A 171 -10.77 -13.34 14.41
C ASN A 171 -11.06 -14.58 13.54
N ASP A 172 -12.34 -14.92 13.39
CA ASP A 172 -12.80 -16.04 12.56
C ASP A 172 -12.89 -15.61 11.08
N PRO A 173 -12.28 -16.36 10.14
CA PRO A 173 -12.37 -16.03 8.73
C PRO A 173 -13.79 -15.86 8.19
N ALA A 174 -14.73 -16.72 8.60
CA ALA A 174 -16.12 -16.62 8.11
C ALA A 174 -16.80 -15.34 8.61
N PHE A 175 -16.54 -14.95 9.88
CA PHE A 175 -17.00 -13.66 10.40
C PHE A 175 -16.43 -12.48 9.61
N VAL A 176 -15.12 -12.48 9.34
CA VAL A 176 -14.46 -11.38 8.62
C VAL A 176 -14.93 -11.30 7.17
N GLU A 177 -15.17 -12.44 6.51
CA GLU A 177 -15.77 -12.49 5.18
C GLU A 177 -17.14 -11.79 5.15
N GLN A 178 -18.02 -12.16 6.08
CA GLN A 178 -19.35 -11.58 6.20
C GLN A 178 -19.29 -10.09 6.52
N LEU A 179 -18.40 -9.67 7.41
CA LEU A 179 -18.16 -8.26 7.74
C LEU A 179 -17.75 -7.45 6.49
N VAL A 180 -16.86 -7.99 5.66
CA VAL A 180 -16.41 -7.32 4.44
C VAL A 180 -17.52 -7.26 3.39
N ILE A 181 -18.32 -8.32 3.24
CA ILE A 181 -19.49 -8.32 2.35
C ILE A 181 -20.49 -7.24 2.78
N GLU A 182 -20.79 -7.15 4.08
CA GLU A 182 -21.70 -6.14 4.62
C GLU A 182 -21.24 -4.72 4.33
N ILE A 183 -19.95 -4.43 4.56
CA ILE A 183 -19.37 -3.12 4.23
C ILE A 183 -19.47 -2.89 2.72
N ALA A 184 -18.97 -3.82 1.91
CA ALA A 184 -18.92 -3.67 0.45
C ALA A 184 -20.32 -3.52 -0.19
N SER A 185 -21.37 -4.03 0.47
CA SER A 185 -22.77 -3.93 0.03
C SER A 185 -23.43 -2.56 0.23
N VAL A 186 -22.82 -1.68 1.03
CA VAL A 186 -23.37 -0.33 1.29
C VAL A 186 -23.40 0.47 0.00
N ASP A 187 -24.56 1.05 -0.31
CA ASP A 187 -24.73 1.86 -1.52
C ASP A 187 -24.04 3.21 -1.40
N VAL A 188 -23.20 3.51 -2.39
CA VAL A 188 -22.43 4.74 -2.49
C VAL A 188 -22.27 5.11 -3.96
N ASP A 189 -22.72 6.31 -4.32
CA ASP A 189 -22.64 6.82 -5.68
C ASP A 189 -21.22 7.26 -6.08
N ASP A 190 -20.36 6.29 -6.36
CA ASP A 190 -18.97 6.48 -6.77
C ASP A 190 -18.55 5.72 -8.03
N GLY A 191 -19.49 4.96 -8.61
CA GLY A 191 -19.27 4.13 -9.77
C GLY A 191 -18.40 2.89 -9.52
N VAL A 192 -18.02 2.61 -8.26
CA VAL A 192 -17.34 1.37 -7.87
C VAL A 192 -18.39 0.31 -7.57
N VAL A 193 -18.24 -0.86 -8.18
CA VAL A 193 -19.10 -2.02 -7.91
C VAL A 193 -18.23 -3.12 -7.32
N PHE A 194 -18.44 -3.46 -6.05
CA PHE A 194 -17.80 -4.62 -5.42
C PHE A 194 -18.53 -5.91 -5.82
N LEU A 195 -17.77 -6.93 -6.25
CA LEU A 195 -18.29 -8.23 -6.65
C LEU A 195 -18.31 -9.15 -5.41
N LEU A 196 -19.42 -9.09 -4.67
CA LEU A 196 -19.52 -9.71 -3.34
C LEU A 196 -19.31 -11.24 -3.38
N ASP A 197 -19.73 -11.89 -4.46
CA ASP A 197 -19.58 -13.32 -4.74
C ASP A 197 -18.11 -13.77 -4.91
N THR A 198 -17.20 -12.82 -5.13
CA THR A 198 -15.75 -13.08 -5.21
C THR A 198 -15.03 -12.99 -3.87
N THR A 199 -15.75 -12.64 -2.80
CA THR A 199 -15.15 -12.47 -1.48
C THR A 199 -14.66 -13.80 -0.93
N THR A 200 -13.43 -13.83 -0.43
CA THR A 200 -12.84 -14.99 0.25
C THR A 200 -12.02 -14.50 1.43
N ALA A 201 -12.08 -15.17 2.58
CA ALA A 201 -11.28 -14.83 3.75
C ALA A 201 -10.37 -15.98 4.19
N ASN A 202 -9.12 -15.66 4.54
CA ASN A 202 -8.16 -16.63 5.02
C ASN A 202 -7.34 -16.08 6.19
N PRO A 203 -6.95 -16.91 7.18
CA PRO A 203 -6.00 -16.49 8.20
C PRO A 203 -4.68 -16.03 7.59
N ILE A 204 -4.11 -14.95 8.14
CA ILE A 204 -2.77 -14.49 7.80
C ILE A 204 -1.78 -15.40 8.53
N ARG A 205 -1.02 -16.18 7.74
CA ARG A 205 0.04 -17.08 8.23
C ARG A 205 1.39 -16.37 8.09
N ASP A 206 1.62 -15.32 8.86
CA ASP A 206 2.96 -14.75 9.05
C ASP A 206 3.49 -15.20 10.42
N ASP A 207 4.82 -15.21 10.60
CA ASP A 207 5.51 -15.47 11.89
C ASP A 207 5.18 -14.42 12.99
N ASP A 208 4.13 -13.61 12.79
CA ASP A 208 3.66 -12.62 13.75
C ASP A 208 2.77 -13.30 14.80
N VAL A 209 2.93 -12.88 16.06
CA VAL A 209 2.32 -13.47 17.26
C VAL A 209 0.77 -13.30 17.29
N TYR A 210 0.18 -12.57 16.34
CA TYR A 210 -1.24 -12.23 16.35
C TYR A 210 -1.98 -12.71 15.11
N PRO A 211 -3.11 -13.42 15.31
CA PRO A 211 -3.91 -13.90 14.21
C PRO A 211 -4.64 -12.70 13.59
N GLY A 212 -4.43 -12.49 12.29
CA GLY A 212 -5.25 -11.61 11.47
C GLY A 212 -5.96 -12.44 10.40
N VAL A 213 -6.99 -11.87 9.78
CA VAL A 213 -7.66 -12.45 8.63
C VAL A 213 -7.53 -11.49 7.45
N ARG A 214 -7.13 -12.03 6.30
CA ARG A 214 -7.16 -11.31 5.03
C ARG A 214 -8.38 -11.73 4.24
N ALA A 215 -9.29 -10.79 4.04
CA ALA A 215 -10.36 -10.90 3.06
C ALA A 215 -9.90 -10.34 1.72
N VAL A 216 -10.31 -10.98 0.64
CA VAL A 216 -9.99 -10.61 -0.74
C VAL A 216 -11.27 -10.59 -1.54
N LEU A 217 -11.49 -9.53 -2.30
CA LEU A 217 -12.63 -9.38 -3.19
C LEU A 217 -12.24 -8.58 -4.45
N GLU A 218 -13.02 -8.73 -5.52
CA GLU A 218 -12.89 -7.94 -6.72
C GLU A 218 -13.85 -6.74 -6.72
N ALA A 219 -13.41 -5.64 -7.34
CA ALA A 219 -14.23 -4.48 -7.64
C ALA A 219 -14.10 -4.12 -9.12
N ARG A 220 -15.16 -3.51 -9.66
CA ARG A 220 -15.21 -2.98 -11.01
C ARG A 220 -15.34 -1.46 -10.98
N LEU A 221 -14.54 -0.79 -11.81
CA LEU A 221 -14.70 0.62 -12.13
C LEU A 221 -14.63 0.80 -13.65
N ALA A 222 -15.80 1.03 -14.25
CA ALA A 222 -16.00 0.96 -15.70
C ALA A 222 -15.53 -0.41 -16.26
N THR A 223 -14.43 -0.40 -17.01
CA THR A 223 -13.85 -1.58 -17.67
C THR A 223 -12.69 -2.18 -16.88
N ALA A 224 -12.25 -1.53 -15.79
CA ALA A 224 -11.19 -2.04 -14.93
C ALA A 224 -11.77 -3.02 -13.91
N ARG A 225 -11.09 -4.17 -13.76
CA ARG A 225 -11.24 -5.09 -12.63
C ARG A 225 -10.06 -4.90 -11.69
N ILE A 226 -10.35 -4.67 -10.42
CA ILE A 226 -9.37 -4.36 -9.38
C ILE A 226 -9.56 -5.37 -8.26
N LYS A 227 -8.50 -6.08 -7.90
CA LYS A 227 -8.46 -6.92 -6.71
C LYS A 227 -8.05 -6.05 -5.51
N LEU A 228 -8.81 -6.11 -4.42
CA LEU A 228 -8.41 -5.48 -3.15
C LEU A 228 -8.31 -6.54 -2.05
N SER A 229 -7.43 -6.27 -1.09
CA SER A 229 -7.35 -7.03 0.16
C SER A 229 -7.79 -6.12 1.32
N VAL A 230 -8.50 -6.71 2.26
CA VAL A 230 -8.86 -6.09 3.54
C VAL A 230 -8.26 -6.97 4.63
N ASP A 231 -7.26 -6.44 5.31
CA ASP A 231 -6.59 -7.13 6.40
C ASP A 231 -7.21 -6.67 7.71
N VAL A 232 -7.80 -7.60 8.44
CA VAL A 232 -8.44 -7.34 9.73
C VAL A 232 -7.63 -8.03 10.81
N ASN A 233 -7.05 -7.25 11.71
CA ASN A 233 -6.41 -7.74 12.93
C ASN A 233 -7.37 -7.59 14.11
N VAL A 234 -7.15 -8.37 15.16
CA VAL A 234 -7.86 -8.30 16.44
C VAL A 234 -6.84 -8.28 17.57
N GLY A 235 -7.15 -7.55 18.63
CA GLY A 235 -6.45 -7.66 19.91
C GLY A 235 -5.25 -6.71 20.09
N ASP A 236 -4.78 -6.04 19.04
CA ASP A 236 -3.75 -5.00 19.20
C ASP A 236 -4.27 -3.89 20.14
N PRO A 237 -3.49 -3.46 21.15
CA PRO A 237 -3.86 -2.31 21.97
C PRO A 237 -3.79 -1.03 21.15
N VAL A 238 -4.72 -0.10 21.37
CA VAL A 238 -4.68 1.24 20.77
C VAL A 238 -4.62 2.27 21.89
N VAL A 239 -3.42 2.79 22.11
CA VAL A 239 -3.15 3.75 23.17
C VAL A 239 -2.24 4.86 22.60
N PRO A 240 -2.66 6.13 22.55
CA PRO A 240 -3.97 6.64 22.99
C PRO A 240 -5.12 6.13 22.12
N ALA A 241 -6.36 6.36 22.57
CA ALA A 241 -7.56 5.84 21.91
C ALA A 241 -7.64 6.27 20.43
N PRO A 242 -8.30 5.46 19.56
CA PRO A 242 -8.53 5.82 18.17
C PRO A 242 -9.22 7.18 18.02
N ILE A 243 -8.87 7.92 16.97
CA ILE A 243 -9.42 9.25 16.68
C ILE A 243 -10.07 9.28 15.31
N ARG A 244 -11.10 10.13 15.15
CA ARG A 244 -11.69 10.45 13.85
C ARG A 244 -10.68 11.24 13.03
N THR A 245 -10.32 10.71 11.87
CA THR A 245 -9.27 11.24 11.01
C THR A 245 -9.82 11.44 9.60
N ALA A 246 -9.70 12.66 9.09
CA ALA A 246 -10.06 13.00 7.72
C ALA A 246 -9.00 12.48 6.74
N VAL A 247 -9.32 11.42 6.01
CA VAL A 247 -8.46 10.88 4.95
C VAL A 247 -8.78 11.61 3.63
N PRO A 248 -7.82 12.33 3.02
CA PRO A 248 -8.08 13.01 1.76
C PRO A 248 -8.42 12.01 0.64
N VAL A 249 -9.18 12.44 -0.36
CA VAL A 249 -9.61 11.60 -1.49
C VAL A 249 -8.88 11.98 -2.78
N LEU A 250 -8.85 11.07 -3.76
CA LEU A 250 -8.26 11.35 -5.07
C LEU A 250 -9.13 12.27 -5.95
N LEU A 251 -10.45 12.12 -5.86
CA LEU A 251 -11.43 12.86 -6.65
C LEU A 251 -12.51 13.45 -5.76
N GLY A 252 -12.73 14.76 -5.86
CA GLY A 252 -13.66 15.51 -5.02
C GLY A 252 -12.96 16.23 -3.87
N ASP A 253 -13.71 17.05 -3.16
CA ASP A 253 -13.17 17.93 -2.11
C ASP A 253 -13.45 17.43 -0.68
N GLU A 254 -14.41 16.51 -0.51
CA GLU A 254 -14.80 16.00 0.81
C GLU A 254 -13.92 14.82 1.23
N PRO A 255 -13.15 14.93 2.33
CA PRO A 255 -12.36 13.83 2.86
C PRO A 255 -13.26 12.75 3.48
N ILE A 256 -12.72 11.54 3.61
CA ILE A 256 -13.38 10.43 4.30
C ILE A 256 -13.01 10.51 5.77
N ASP A 257 -13.93 10.95 6.61
CA ASP A 257 -13.75 10.89 8.06
C ASP A 257 -13.93 9.44 8.53
N VAL A 258 -12.90 8.87 9.16
CA VAL A 258 -12.85 7.46 9.58
C VAL A 258 -12.18 7.32 10.94
N LEU A 259 -12.61 6.35 11.75
CA LEU A 259 -11.93 6.02 13.00
C LEU A 259 -10.57 5.41 12.67
N ALA A 260 -9.48 5.98 13.19
CA ALA A 260 -8.12 5.60 12.79
C ALA A 260 -7.12 5.63 13.95
N TYR A 261 -5.94 5.03 13.73
CA TYR A 261 -4.82 5.15 14.64
C TYR A 261 -4.37 6.62 14.75
N PRO A 262 -4.14 7.12 15.98
CA PRO A 262 -3.40 8.36 16.14
C PRO A 262 -1.99 8.20 15.58
N LYS A 263 -1.37 9.31 15.16
CA LYS A 263 -0.04 9.30 14.54
C LYS A 263 1.03 8.68 15.46
N SER A 264 0.89 8.86 16.77
CA SER A 264 1.71 8.24 17.81
C SER A 264 1.66 6.70 17.75
N MET A 265 0.47 6.11 17.59
CA MET A 265 0.29 4.66 17.39
C MET A 265 0.92 4.14 16.10
N VAL A 266 0.81 4.88 15.00
CA VAL A 266 1.45 4.51 13.72
C VAL A 266 2.98 4.45 13.86
N VAL A 267 3.57 5.41 14.56
CA VAL A 267 5.01 5.44 14.83
C VAL A 267 5.43 4.30 15.76
N ALA A 268 4.71 4.12 16.87
CA ALA A 268 5.02 3.07 17.84
C ALA A 268 4.93 1.66 17.25
N GLU A 269 3.86 1.35 16.49
CA GLU A 269 3.70 0.05 15.86
C GLU A 269 4.85 -0.26 14.88
N LYS A 270 5.26 0.72 14.07
CA LYS A 270 6.39 0.56 13.13
C LYS A 270 7.73 0.41 13.85
N LEU A 271 7.96 1.15 14.93
CA LEU A 271 9.18 1.01 15.74
C LEU A 271 9.27 -0.37 16.41
N VAL A 272 8.19 -0.82 17.05
CA VAL A 272 8.16 -2.17 17.66
C VAL A 272 8.32 -3.25 16.60
N THR A 273 7.69 -3.10 15.43
CA THR A 273 7.89 -4.00 14.29
C THR A 273 9.36 -4.03 13.85
N ALA A 274 10.03 -2.88 13.76
CA ALA A 274 11.45 -2.82 13.40
C ALA A 274 12.33 -3.54 14.43
N LEU A 275 12.03 -3.40 15.72
CA LEU A 275 12.72 -4.10 16.81
C LEU A 275 12.47 -5.61 16.79
N GLN A 276 11.22 -6.02 16.58
CA GLN A 276 10.80 -7.42 16.53
C GLN A 276 11.46 -8.17 15.37
N ARG A 277 11.48 -7.57 14.18
CA ARG A 277 12.04 -8.20 12.96
C ARG A 277 13.56 -8.05 12.86
N GLY A 278 14.12 -7.04 13.51
CA GLY A 278 15.55 -6.75 13.48
C GLY A 278 16.14 -6.71 12.06
N ARG A 279 17.35 -7.25 11.92
CA ARG A 279 18.10 -7.31 10.64
C ARG A 279 17.42 -8.13 9.54
N ALA A 280 16.48 -9.01 9.90
CA ALA A 280 15.71 -9.79 8.93
C ALA A 280 14.54 -8.99 8.31
N SER A 281 14.28 -7.77 8.79
CA SER A 281 13.21 -6.93 8.26
C SER A 281 13.43 -6.61 6.78
N THR A 282 12.38 -6.83 5.99
CA THR A 282 12.26 -6.40 4.59
C THR A 282 11.20 -5.31 4.42
N ARG A 283 10.64 -4.81 5.52
CA ARG A 283 9.60 -3.76 5.54
C ARG A 283 10.23 -2.38 5.31
N TRP A 284 10.93 -2.19 4.19
CA TRP A 284 11.60 -0.93 3.80
C TRP A 284 10.66 0.29 3.85
N ARG A 285 9.38 0.07 3.53
CA ARG A 285 8.31 1.07 3.64
C ARG A 285 8.19 1.62 5.06
N ASP A 286 8.33 0.80 6.09
CA ASP A 286 8.20 1.24 7.48
C ASP A 286 9.35 2.17 7.88
N PHE A 287 10.59 1.84 7.52
CA PHE A 287 11.73 2.74 7.75
C PHE A 287 11.57 4.07 7.02
N ALA A 288 11.07 4.03 5.78
CA ALA A 288 10.83 5.24 5.02
C ALA A 288 9.67 6.08 5.57
N ASP A 289 8.60 5.45 6.04
CA ASP A 289 7.48 6.13 6.67
C ASP A 289 7.92 6.73 8.02
N LEU A 290 8.67 5.99 8.85
CA LEU A 290 9.25 6.48 10.10
C LEU A 290 10.19 7.67 9.88
N PHE A 291 11.07 7.60 8.88
CA PHE A 291 12.01 8.68 8.59
C PHE A 291 11.32 10.02 8.35
N VAL A 292 10.11 10.00 7.79
CA VAL A 292 9.33 11.23 7.55
C VAL A 292 8.37 11.56 8.70
N LEU A 293 7.82 10.56 9.38
CA LEU A 293 6.86 10.77 10.48
C LEU A 293 7.52 11.27 11.76
N VAL A 294 8.68 10.70 12.13
CA VAL A 294 9.38 10.98 13.40
C VAL A 294 9.78 12.45 13.55
N PRO A 295 10.25 13.15 12.49
CA PRO A 295 10.52 14.60 12.57
C PRO A 295 9.30 15.51 12.69
N GLY A 296 8.08 15.01 12.44
CA GLY A 296 6.88 15.84 12.42
C GLY A 296 6.25 16.03 13.79
N ASP A 297 5.09 16.69 13.82
CA ASP A 297 4.34 16.93 15.06
C ASP A 297 3.87 15.60 15.67
N LEU A 298 4.47 15.25 16.81
CA LEU A 298 4.20 14.06 17.61
C LEU A 298 4.19 14.48 19.08
N ILE A 299 3.23 13.96 19.83
CA ILE A 299 3.19 14.13 21.29
C ILE A 299 4.06 13.02 21.88
N GLU A 300 5.22 13.38 22.43
CA GLU A 300 6.22 12.42 22.92
C GLU A 300 5.65 11.44 23.94
N ASP A 301 4.85 11.92 24.89
CA ASP A 301 4.26 11.07 25.94
C ASP A 301 3.31 10.02 25.34
N GLU A 302 2.52 10.37 24.32
CA GLU A 302 1.67 9.41 23.60
C GLU A 302 2.50 8.37 22.85
N VAL A 303 3.61 8.77 22.22
CA VAL A 303 4.50 7.82 21.53
C VAL A 303 5.11 6.84 22.53
N ILE A 304 5.55 7.32 23.69
CA ILE A 304 6.13 6.49 24.75
C ILE A 304 5.08 5.52 25.31
N GLU A 305 3.86 5.98 25.55
CA GLU A 305 2.76 5.13 26.02
C GLU A 305 2.39 4.06 24.99
N ALA A 306 2.23 4.46 23.73
CA ALA A 306 1.98 3.56 22.60
C ALA A 306 3.09 2.50 22.45
N LEU A 307 4.36 2.90 22.55
CA LEU A 307 5.51 2.00 22.50
C LEU A 307 5.43 0.93 23.58
N ARG A 308 5.09 1.30 24.82
CA ARG A 308 4.92 0.35 25.93
C ARG A 308 3.77 -0.61 25.66
N ALA A 309 2.61 -0.09 25.26
CA ALA A 309 1.43 -0.90 25.02
C ALA A 309 1.68 -1.95 23.93
N VAL A 310 2.21 -1.52 22.78
CA VAL A 310 2.48 -2.44 21.65
C VAL A 310 3.61 -3.41 22.00
N ALA A 311 4.70 -2.96 22.63
CA ALA A 311 5.82 -3.84 22.98
C ALA A 311 5.43 -4.88 24.04
N SER A 312 4.69 -4.47 25.08
CA SER A 312 4.22 -5.37 26.12
C SER A 312 3.23 -6.39 25.57
N HIS A 313 2.34 -5.97 24.67
CA HIS A 313 1.43 -6.89 23.99
C HIS A 313 2.26 -7.92 23.23
N ARG A 314 3.11 -7.48 22.31
CA ARG A 314 3.87 -8.35 21.39
C ARG A 314 5.05 -9.10 22.01
N GLY A 315 5.33 -8.92 23.31
CA GLY A 315 6.47 -9.53 24.00
C GLY A 315 7.84 -9.06 23.46
N VAL A 316 7.92 -7.82 22.95
CA VAL A 316 9.13 -7.28 22.34
C VAL A 316 9.90 -6.44 23.35
N ALA A 317 11.19 -6.75 23.56
CA ALA A 317 12.05 -5.94 24.39
C ALA A 317 12.40 -4.61 23.69
N LEU A 318 12.05 -3.49 24.32
CA LEU A 318 12.41 -2.15 23.85
C LEU A 318 13.89 -1.88 24.09
N LYS A 319 14.66 -1.82 22.99
CA LYS A 319 16.10 -1.55 22.98
C LYS A 319 16.41 -0.48 21.91
N PRO A 320 17.47 0.32 22.06
CA PRO A 320 17.89 1.27 21.02
C PRO A 320 18.04 0.60 19.64
N LEU A 321 17.60 1.28 18.58
CA LEU A 321 17.58 0.74 17.23
C LEU A 321 18.98 0.41 16.74
N ALA A 322 19.97 1.25 17.04
CA ALA A 322 21.36 1.06 16.63
C ALA A 322 21.93 -0.30 17.09
N GLY A 323 21.54 -0.76 18.28
CA GLY A 323 21.97 -2.06 18.80
C GLY A 323 21.28 -3.24 18.10
N VAL A 324 19.96 -3.17 17.93
CA VAL A 324 19.15 -4.25 17.32
C VAL A 324 19.41 -4.39 15.82
N LEU A 325 19.65 -3.27 15.15
CA LEU A 325 19.87 -3.20 13.70
C LEU A 325 21.36 -3.12 13.32
N ALA A 326 22.27 -3.41 14.25
CA ALA A 326 23.70 -3.40 14.01
C ALA A 326 24.08 -4.29 12.80
N GLY A 327 24.76 -3.71 11.81
CA GLY A 327 25.15 -4.39 10.56
C GLY A 327 24.10 -4.33 9.44
N MET A 328 22.82 -4.06 9.76
CA MET A 328 21.76 -3.91 8.76
C MET A 328 22.07 -2.86 7.69
N PRO A 329 22.63 -1.67 7.99
CA PRO A 329 22.96 -0.68 6.96
C PRO A 329 23.78 -1.27 5.80
N LYS A 330 24.85 -2.01 6.11
CA LYS A 330 25.73 -2.61 5.11
C LYS A 330 25.04 -3.76 4.36
N GLU A 331 24.32 -4.62 5.07
CA GLU A 331 23.64 -5.80 4.52
C GLU A 331 22.43 -5.47 3.65
N ALA A 332 21.77 -4.35 3.94
CA ALA A 332 20.53 -3.96 3.30
C ALA A 332 20.70 -2.92 2.19
N GLN A 333 21.84 -2.23 2.10
CA GLN A 333 22.01 -1.06 1.22
C GLN A 333 21.58 -1.31 -0.24
N ALA A 334 21.97 -2.44 -0.84
CA ALA A 334 21.59 -2.76 -2.22
C ALA A 334 20.07 -2.99 -2.38
N ARG A 335 19.43 -3.62 -1.38
CA ARG A 335 17.99 -3.86 -1.34
C ARG A 335 17.22 -2.56 -1.11
N TRP A 336 17.72 -1.70 -0.21
CA TRP A 336 17.21 -0.36 0.02
C TRP A 336 17.25 0.50 -1.25
N ALA A 337 18.38 0.58 -1.94
CA ALA A 337 18.52 1.34 -3.18
C ALA A 337 17.55 0.85 -4.27
N THR A 338 17.42 -0.47 -4.41
CA THR A 338 16.47 -1.09 -5.36
C THR A 338 15.03 -0.74 -5.01
N TRP A 339 14.66 -0.84 -3.73
CA TRP A 339 13.33 -0.49 -3.25
C TRP A 339 13.03 1.00 -3.47
N ARG A 340 13.97 1.89 -3.12
CA ARG A 340 13.84 3.37 -3.26
C ARG A 340 13.53 3.75 -4.70
N LYS A 341 14.26 3.18 -5.66
CA LYS A 341 14.03 3.38 -7.10
C LYS A 341 12.67 2.85 -7.57
N ARG A 342 12.28 1.65 -7.15
CA ARG A 342 11.00 1.04 -7.55
C ARG A 342 9.78 1.77 -6.99
N GLN A 343 9.91 2.37 -5.81
CA GLN A 343 8.81 3.08 -5.14
C GLN A 343 8.78 4.59 -5.43
N GLY A 344 9.74 5.13 -6.21
CA GLY A 344 9.80 6.57 -6.45
C GLY A 344 10.13 7.38 -5.17
N ALA A 345 10.84 6.77 -4.21
CA ALA A 345 11.09 7.38 -2.90
C ALA A 345 12.39 8.19 -2.83
N GLN A 346 13.06 8.46 -3.96
CA GLN A 346 14.38 9.09 -4.00
C GLN A 346 14.40 10.49 -3.39
N ASP A 347 13.32 11.26 -3.54
CA ASP A 347 13.21 12.62 -2.99
C ASP A 347 12.71 12.63 -1.53
N ARG A 348 12.22 11.49 -1.04
CA ARG A 348 11.59 11.37 0.29
C ARG A 348 12.57 10.88 1.35
N VAL A 349 13.54 10.05 0.98
CA VAL A 349 14.46 9.40 1.93
C VAL A 349 15.91 9.34 1.40
N PRO A 350 16.91 9.42 2.29
CA PRO A 350 18.33 9.33 1.94
C PRO A 350 18.71 8.13 1.08
N GLU A 351 19.76 8.31 0.29
CA GLU A 351 20.34 7.22 -0.48
C GLU A 351 21.02 6.19 0.39
N ASP A 352 21.84 6.66 1.32
CA ASP A 352 22.50 5.84 2.30
C ASP A 352 21.51 5.37 3.37
N PHE A 353 21.35 4.05 3.52
CA PHE A 353 20.47 3.48 4.52
C PHE A 353 21.02 3.66 5.94
N ALA A 354 22.34 3.80 6.11
CA ALA A 354 22.92 4.14 7.41
C ALA A 354 22.39 5.48 7.90
N ALA A 355 22.39 6.51 7.04
CA ALA A 355 21.86 7.83 7.37
C ALA A 355 20.38 7.81 7.79
N VAL A 356 19.57 6.89 7.23
CA VAL A 356 18.18 6.70 7.66
C VAL A 356 18.11 6.14 9.07
N LEU A 357 18.86 5.06 9.34
CA LEU A 357 18.83 4.38 10.62
C LEU A 357 19.46 5.21 11.75
N ASP A 358 20.53 5.94 11.46
CA ASP A 358 21.19 6.83 12.42
C ASP A 358 20.25 7.97 12.84
N ALA A 359 19.60 8.62 11.87
CA ALA A 359 18.62 9.68 12.15
C ALA A 359 17.40 9.16 12.92
N LEU A 360 16.97 7.93 12.66
CA LEU A 360 15.89 7.29 13.40
C LEU A 360 16.31 6.94 14.83
N ASP A 361 17.50 6.35 15.03
CA ASP A 361 17.99 6.04 16.37
C ASP A 361 18.12 7.31 17.19
N GLU A 362 18.82 8.34 16.69
CA GLU A 362 19.03 9.62 17.38
C GLU A 362 17.72 10.22 17.90
N ARG A 363 16.68 10.25 17.05
CA ARG A 363 15.39 10.90 17.38
C ARG A 363 14.49 10.04 18.27
N THR A 364 14.61 8.71 18.20
CA THR A 364 13.71 7.81 18.93
C THR A 364 14.36 7.18 20.17
N HIS A 365 15.68 7.35 20.36
CA HIS A 365 16.43 6.77 21.47
C HIS A 365 15.82 7.11 22.82
N ALA A 366 15.50 8.39 23.05
CA ALA A 366 14.92 8.87 24.29
C ALA A 366 13.54 8.25 24.55
N TRP A 367 12.69 8.17 23.52
CA TRP A 367 11.35 7.59 23.61
C TRP A 367 11.42 6.10 23.96
N ILE A 368 12.23 5.34 23.23
CA ILE A 368 12.42 3.90 23.45
C ILE A 368 13.00 3.64 24.84
N SER A 369 14.00 4.42 25.26
CA SER A 369 14.63 4.28 26.57
C SER A 369 13.69 4.61 27.73
N LYS A 370 12.88 5.68 27.60
CA LYS A 370 11.84 6.02 28.60
C LYS A 370 10.72 4.98 28.64
N ALA A 371 10.34 4.44 27.48
CA ALA A 371 9.34 3.38 27.40
C ALA A 371 9.83 2.10 28.10
N ALA A 372 11.09 1.70 27.90
CA ALA A 372 11.69 0.51 28.50
C ALA A 372 11.82 0.56 30.05
N LYS A 373 12.02 1.74 30.65
CA LYS A 373 12.30 1.89 32.09
C LYS A 373 11.13 1.59 33.04
N VAL A 374 9.89 1.59 32.57
CA VAL A 374 8.68 1.51 33.42
C VAL A 374 8.10 0.08 33.47
N GLY A 375 8.73 -0.89 32.80
CA GLY A 375 8.26 -2.29 32.71
C GLY A 375 8.93 -3.30 33.65
N GLY A 376 9.65 -2.86 34.70
CA GLY A 376 10.15 -3.76 35.75
C GLY A 376 9.01 -4.14 36.71
N PRO A 377 8.93 -5.39 37.20
CA PRO A 377 7.85 -5.81 38.10
C PRO A 377 7.91 -5.00 39.38
N GLY A 378 6.82 -4.27 39.65
CA GLY A 378 6.50 -3.70 40.96
C GLY A 378 5.64 -4.66 41.76
#